data_AF-A0A9E5I6Q7-F1
#
_entry.id   AF-A0A9E5I6Q7-F1
#
_cell.length_a   1.000
_cell.length_b   1.000
_cell.length_c   1.000
_cell.angle_alpha   90.00
_cell.angle_beta   90.00
_cell.angle_gamma   90.00
#
_symmetry.space_group_name_H-M   'P 1'
#
loop_
_entity.id
_entity.type
_entity.pdbx_description
1 polymer ?
#
loop_
_entity_poly.entity_id
_entity_poly.type
_entity_poly.pdbx_seq_one_letter_code
_entity_poly.pdbx_strand_id
1 'polypeptide(L)' 'MLAHYIHDLNPFLIEFGKGWGIRYYGLAYVAGFLAWYYGLRWFRRKGWSILNDHQISELLFFTVLGVLVGGRLGY' A
#
# COMPACT_ATOMS: atom_id res chain seq x y z
N MET A 1 -40.19 1.33 -4.82
CA MET A 1 -38.93 1.86 -5.36
C MET A 1 -37.83 1.46 -4.39
N LEU A 2 -36.97 0.51 -4.77
CA LEU A 2 -35.84 0.10 -3.95
C LEU A 2 -34.89 1.30 -3.85
N ALA A 3 -34.66 1.78 -2.64
CA ALA A 3 -33.69 2.84 -2.37
C ALA A 3 -32.31 2.37 -2.86
N HIS A 4 -31.83 2.95 -3.96
CA HIS A 4 -30.43 2.82 -4.36
C HIS A 4 -29.60 3.53 -3.30
N TYR A 5 -29.03 2.75 -2.39
CA TYR A 5 -28.00 3.25 -1.48
C TYR A 5 -26.76 3.54 -2.32
N ILE A 6 -26.72 4.73 -2.91
CA ILE A 6 -25.50 5.25 -3.52
C ILE A 6 -24.56 5.48 -2.34
N HIS A 7 -23.56 4.62 -2.21
CA HIS A 7 -22.48 4.85 -1.29
C HIS A 7 -21.75 6.13 -1.75
N ASP A 8 -22.12 7.28 -1.21
CA ASP A 8 -21.27 8.48 -1.15
C ASP A 8 -20.12 8.23 -0.14
N LEU A 9 -19.43 7.09 -0.30
CA LEU A 9 -18.16 6.84 0.34
C LEU A 9 -17.18 7.80 -0.32
N ASN A 10 -17.05 8.98 0.27
CA ASN A 10 -16.08 9.96 -0.15
C ASN A 10 -14.72 9.23 -0.28
N PRO A 11 -14.12 9.17 -1.48
CA PRO A 11 -12.90 8.40 -1.70
C PRO A 11 -11.72 8.93 -0.89
N PHE A 12 -11.87 10.12 -0.32
CA PHE A 12 -10.90 10.78 0.54
C PHE A 12 -11.09 10.39 2.02
N LEU A 13 -10.03 9.89 2.62
CA LEU A 13 -9.87 9.72 4.05
C LEU A 13 -9.72 11.09 4.74
N ILE A 14 -8.89 11.96 4.16
CA ILE A 14 -8.72 13.35 4.58
C ILE A 14 -8.58 14.19 3.30
N GLU A 15 -9.52 15.11 3.08
CA GLU A 15 -9.50 16.03 1.94
C GLU A 15 -8.93 17.38 2.39
N PHE A 16 -7.81 17.79 1.78
CA PHE A 16 -7.15 19.07 2.03
C PHE A 16 -7.46 20.02 0.87
N GLY A 17 -8.73 20.35 0.65
CA GLY A 17 -9.16 21.30 -0.39
C GLY A 17 -10.20 20.71 -1.36
N LYS A 18 -10.21 21.18 -2.62
CA LYS A 18 -11.12 20.66 -3.67
C LYS A 18 -10.41 19.58 -4.50
N GLY A 19 -10.61 18.30 -4.16
CA GLY A 19 -10.15 17.16 -4.95
C GLY A 19 -8.71 16.68 -4.72
N TRP A 20 -8.02 17.27 -3.74
CA TRP A 20 -6.70 16.83 -3.27
C TRP A 20 -6.81 16.33 -1.83
N GLY A 21 -6.37 15.10 -1.60
CA GLY A 21 -6.52 14.47 -0.30
C GLY A 21 -5.94 13.07 -0.29
N ILE A 22 -5.79 12.54 0.92
CA ILE A 22 -5.39 11.16 1.14
C ILE A 22 -6.60 10.30 0.81
N ARG A 23 -6.45 9.34 -0.10
CA ARG A 23 -7.54 8.46 -0.52
C ARG A 23 -7.43 7.09 0.14
N TYR A 24 -8.57 6.44 0.33
CA TYR A 24 -8.62 5.10 0.94
C TYR A 24 -7.81 4.07 0.15
N TYR A 25 -7.79 4.14 -1.18
CA TYR A 25 -6.98 3.22 -1.97
C TYR A 25 -5.48 3.40 -1.69
N GLY A 26 -5.01 4.65 -1.52
CA GLY A 26 -3.62 4.92 -1.18
C GLY A 26 -3.25 4.34 0.18
N LEU A 27 -4.15 4.48 1.16
CA LEU A 27 -3.98 3.85 2.47
C LEU A 27 -3.96 2.31 2.36
N ALA A 28 -4.80 1.73 1.51
CA ALA A 28 -4.81 0.28 1.27
C ALA A 28 -3.49 -0.23 0.68
N TYR A 29 -2.87 0.51 -0.25
CA TYR A 29 -1.53 0.20 -0.74
C TYR A 29 -0.48 0.21 0.38
N VAL A 30 -0.46 1.28 1.19
CA VAL A 30 0.47 1.38 2.32
C VAL A 30 0.25 0.23 3.31
N ALA A 31 -1.00 -0.10 3.64
CA ALA A 31 -1.33 -1.22 4.50
C ALA A 31 -0.84 -2.56 3.92
N GLY A 32 -0.97 -2.78 2.61
CA GLY A 32 -0.46 -3.96 1.92
C GLY A 32 1.06 -4.08 2.01
N PHE A 33 1.79 -2.98 1.75
CA PHE A 33 3.25 -2.95 1.86
C PHE A 33 3.73 -3.19 3.29
N LEU A 34 3.06 -2.60 4.29
CA LEU A 34 3.38 -2.84 5.69
C LEU A 34 3.10 -4.28 6.11
N ALA A 35 1.95 -4.85 5.73
CA ALA A 35 1.62 -6.23 6.02
C ALA A 35 2.65 -7.20 5.45
N TRP A 36 3.09 -6.97 4.20
CA TRP A 36 4.15 -7.74 3.56
C TRP A 36 5.50 -7.60 4.29
N TYR A 37 5.91 -6.37 4.64
CA TYR A 37 7.15 -6.11 5.35
C TYR A 37 7.19 -6.77 6.74
N TYR A 38 6.13 -6.60 7.54
CA TYR A 38 6.03 -7.25 8.86
C TYR A 38 5.94 -8.76 8.74
N GLY A 39 5.25 -9.28 7.71
CA GLY A 39 5.21 -10.71 7.40
C GLY A 39 6.61 -11.28 7.15
N LEU A 40 7.40 -10.63 6.30
CA LEU A 40 8.79 -11.03 6.01
C LEU A 40 9.69 -10.97 7.24
N ARG A 41 9.57 -9.91 8.05
CA ARG A 41 10.30 -9.83 9.33
C ARG A 41 9.90 -10.94 10.29
N TRP A 42 8.62 -11.31 10.33
CA TRP A 42 8.13 -12.41 11.15
C TRP A 42 8.64 -13.77 10.66
N PHE A 43 8.64 -14.01 9.34
CA PHE A 43 9.23 -15.22 8.75
C PHE A 43 10.73 -15.33 9.01
N ARG A 44 11.47 -14.22 8.91
CA ARG A 44 12.89 -14.15 9.30
C ARG A 44 13.08 -14.50 10.77
N ARG A 45 12.26 -13.95 11.68
CA ARG A 45 12.32 -14.28 13.11
C ARG A 45 12.06 -15.76 13.41
N LYS A 46 11.28 -16.45 12.58
CA LYS A 46 11.09 -17.91 12.65
C LYS A 46 12.22 -18.72 12.02
N GLY A 47 13.24 -18.07 11.43
CA GLY A 47 14.34 -18.74 10.73
C GLY A 47 13.95 -19.31 9.37
N TRP A 48 12.78 -18.95 8.83
CA TRP A 48 12.29 -19.44 7.53
C TRP A 48 12.75 -18.60 6.34
N SER A 49 13.44 -17.49 6.62
CA SER A 49 13.98 -16.61 5.59
C SER A 49 15.48 -16.47 5.76
N ILE A 50 16.20 -16.66 4.65
CA ILE A 50 17.64 -16.38 4.50
C ILE A 50 17.94 -14.88 4.39
N LEU A 51 16.90 -14.03 4.29
CA LEU A 51 17.07 -12.59 4.06
C LEU A 51 17.45 -11.85 5.34
N ASN A 52 18.36 -10.89 5.21
CA ASN A 52 18.72 -9.95 6.27
C ASN A 52 17.69 -8.84 6.44
N ASP A 53 17.57 -8.27 7.65
CA ASP A 53 16.63 -7.15 7.90
C ASP A 53 16.90 -5.96 6.96
N HIS A 54 18.17 -5.76 6.58
CA HIS A 54 18.57 -4.77 5.58
C HIS A 54 18.00 -5.10 4.20
N GLN A 55 18.19 -6.34 3.73
CA GLN A 55 17.69 -6.80 2.43
C GLN A 55 16.17 -6.76 2.35
N ILE A 56 15.45 -7.05 3.45
CA ILE A 56 13.99 -6.91 3.50
C ILE A 56 13.57 -5.44 3.30
N SER A 57 14.33 -4.51 3.88
CA SER A 57 14.07 -3.07 3.76
C SER A 57 14.42 -2.54 2.37
N GLU A 58 15.52 -3.00 1.78
CA GLU A 58 15.88 -2.70 0.39
C GLU A 58 14.82 -3.24 -0.58
N LEU A 59 14.36 -4.47 -0.38
CA LEU A 59 13.32 -5.09 -1.19
C LEU A 59 12.00 -4.31 -1.12
N LEU A 60 11.62 -3.83 0.07
CA LEU A 60 10.47 -2.93 0.23
C LEU A 60 10.65 -1.66 -0.62
N PHE A 61 11.80 -1.03 -0.51
CA PHE A 61 12.10 0.21 -1.23
C PHE A 61 12.06 0.02 -2.76
N PHE A 62 12.72 -1.02 -3.28
CA PHE A 62 12.70 -1.34 -4.71
C PHE A 62 11.32 -1.76 -5.20
N THR A 63 10.53 -2.46 -4.38
CA THR A 63 9.15 -2.83 -4.74
C THR A 63 8.26 -1.59 -4.87
N VAL A 64 8.33 -0.67 -3.91
CA VAL A 64 7.57 0.59 -3.96
C VAL A 64 8.01 1.43 -5.17
N LEU A 65 9.31 1.56 -5.41
CA LEU A 65 9.83 2.23 -6.61
C LEU A 65 9.36 1.57 -7.90
N GLY A 66 9.41 0.23 -7.97
CA GLY A 66 8.97 -0.54 -9.13
C GLY A 66 7.49 -0.33 -9.44
N VAL A 67 6.64 -0.29 -8.41
CA VAL A 67 5.20 0.02 -8.58
C VAL A 67 4.98 1.45 -9.06
N LEU A 68 5.70 2.43 -8.50
CA LEU A 68 5.59 3.84 -8.90
C LEU A 68 6.05 4.05 -10.35
N VAL A 69 7.20 3.50 -10.71
CA VAL A 69 7.77 3.60 -12.06
C VAL A 69 6.91 2.80 -13.05
N GLY A 70 6.54 1.57 -12.71
CA GLY A 70 5.71 0.71 -13.56
C GLY A 70 4.32 1.30 -13.80
N GLY A 71 3.69 1.88 -12.76
CA GLY A 71 2.42 2.59 -12.91
C GLY A 71 2.52 3.83 -13.79
N ARG A 72 3.70 4.44 -13.91
CA ARG A 72 3.92 5.60 -14.77
C ARG A 72 4.30 5.25 -16.21
N LEU A 73 5.04 4.16 -16.40
CA LEU A 73 5.42 3.65 -17.73
C LEU A 73 4.30 2.85 -18.41
N GLY A 74 3.39 2.27 -17.64
CA GLY A 74 2.26 1.49 -18.14
C GLY A 74 1.03 2.31 -18.55
N TYR A 75 1.09 3.65 -18.50
CA TYR A 75 0.03 4.54 -19.01
C TYR A 75 0.29 4.94 -20.46
#